data_AF-A0A382UY50-F1
#
_entry.id   AF-A0A382UY50-F1
#
_cell.length_a   1.000
_cell.length_b   1.000
_cell.length_c   1.000
_cell.angle_alpha   90.00
_cell.angle_beta   90.00
_cell.angle_gamma   90.00
#
_symmetry.space_group_name_H-M   'P 1'
#
loop_
_entity.id
_entity.type
_entity.pdbx_description
1 polymer ?
#
loop_
_entity_poly.entity_id
_entity_poly.type
_entity_poly.pdbx_seq_one_letter_code
_entity_poly.pdbx_strand_id
1 'polypeptide(L)'
;DVLMGSSNLTRANLTNADLSWSDLNEADLTGANLTGANLSYTNLLGVNFSQTIMPDGTENNSGQTPSEEARQAIDYEEMSYMGEVENEQPNGQGTLHAYFLGATYFGEFKDGKPHGQCTLITLESKWSGEFEDGKLNGQGIMIQREDGKEFTGEFKNNLPHGQVTMVNPDGSKLIGTYEEGLPVDGILYDQNGEEAGEYSTIGYEAGIYTGECKDGVPHGQGMFVHKSGETYDGEHKDGLPNGHGTLTSSESKYEGELKDGKRHGYGWETFTGGSQAGNEYVGDFEDDK
;
A
#
# COMPACT_ATOMS: atom_id res chain seq x y z
N ASP A 1 -7.78 -6.93 -7.62
CA ASP A 1 -8.21 -7.98 -6.68
C ASP A 1 -9.70 -8.24 -6.80
N VAL A 2 -10.09 -9.52 -6.75
CA VAL A 2 -11.50 -9.93 -6.70
C VAL A 2 -11.78 -10.42 -5.28
N LEU A 3 -12.55 -9.65 -4.52
CA LEU A 3 -13.00 -10.00 -3.18
C LEU A 3 -14.31 -10.79 -3.29
N MET A 4 -14.25 -12.10 -3.10
CA MET A 4 -15.38 -13.03 -3.24
C MET A 4 -15.53 -13.93 -2.00
N GLY A 5 -15.08 -13.48 -0.84
CA GLY A 5 -15.32 -14.16 0.43
C GLY A 5 -16.82 -14.44 0.66
N SER A 6 -17.14 -15.65 1.11
CA SER A 6 -18.49 -16.17 1.37
C SER A 6 -19.43 -16.14 0.16
N SER A 7 -18.90 -15.98 -1.05
CA SER A 7 -19.72 -15.89 -2.28
C SER A 7 -20.34 -17.23 -2.64
N ASN A 8 -21.57 -17.20 -3.16
CA ASN A 8 -22.18 -18.35 -3.80
C ASN A 8 -21.81 -18.37 -5.30
N LEU A 9 -20.88 -19.25 -5.66
CA LEU A 9 -20.40 -19.50 -7.02
C LEU A 9 -20.85 -20.87 -7.54
N THR A 10 -21.96 -21.39 -7.02
CA THR A 10 -22.45 -22.70 -7.40
C THR A 10 -22.70 -22.77 -8.90
N ARG A 11 -22.12 -23.79 -9.55
CA ARG A 11 -22.22 -24.05 -11.00
C ARG A 11 -21.69 -22.92 -11.89
N ALA A 12 -20.88 -22.02 -11.35
CA ALA A 12 -20.23 -20.98 -12.13
C ALA A 12 -19.28 -21.58 -13.18
N ASN A 13 -19.19 -20.94 -14.35
CA ASN A 13 -18.16 -21.26 -15.34
C ASN A 13 -17.00 -20.26 -15.20
N LEU A 14 -15.88 -20.76 -14.68
CA LEU A 14 -14.65 -20.03 -14.40
C LEU A 14 -13.47 -20.60 -15.23
N THR A 15 -13.78 -21.20 -16.39
CA THR A 15 -12.76 -21.77 -17.29
C THR A 15 -11.76 -20.70 -17.72
N ASN A 16 -10.45 -20.96 -17.54
CA ASN A 16 -9.34 -20.04 -17.80
C ASN A 16 -9.43 -18.68 -17.06
N ALA A 17 -10.22 -18.59 -16.00
CA ALA A 17 -10.30 -17.38 -15.19
C ALA A 17 -8.96 -17.15 -14.48
N ASP A 18 -8.49 -15.90 -14.48
CA ASP A 18 -7.42 -15.51 -13.55
C ASP A 18 -8.04 -15.15 -12.22
N LEU A 19 -7.89 -16.06 -11.25
CA LEU A 19 -8.33 -15.90 -9.87
C LEU A 19 -7.12 -15.70 -8.96
N SER A 20 -5.93 -15.50 -9.51
CA SER A 20 -4.75 -15.33 -8.68
C SER A 20 -4.92 -14.15 -7.74
N TRP A 21 -4.43 -14.31 -6.50
CA TRP A 21 -4.57 -13.32 -5.42
C TRP A 21 -6.02 -13.01 -5.00
N SER A 22 -7.02 -13.76 -5.47
CA SER A 22 -8.40 -13.54 -5.04
C SER A 22 -8.66 -14.07 -3.63
N ASP A 23 -9.64 -13.48 -2.94
CA ASP A 23 -10.13 -14.02 -1.67
C ASP A 23 -11.45 -14.77 -1.91
N LEU A 24 -11.41 -16.09 -1.74
CA LEU A 24 -12.56 -16.99 -1.84
C LEU A 24 -12.89 -17.64 -0.49
N ASN A 25 -12.41 -17.10 0.63
CA ASN A 25 -12.68 -17.65 1.95
C ASN A 25 -14.17 -18.01 2.13
N GLU A 26 -14.51 -19.24 2.52
CA GLU A 26 -15.88 -19.74 2.71
C GLU A 26 -16.81 -19.67 1.47
N ALA A 27 -16.29 -19.45 0.27
CA ALA A 27 -17.10 -19.44 -0.95
C ALA A 27 -17.68 -20.83 -1.27
N ASP A 28 -18.89 -20.87 -1.85
CA ASP A 28 -19.52 -22.10 -2.33
C ASP A 28 -19.32 -22.27 -3.83
N LEU A 29 -18.40 -23.15 -4.23
CA LEU A 29 -18.07 -23.48 -5.61
C LEU A 29 -18.74 -24.78 -6.09
N THR A 30 -19.81 -25.22 -5.40
CA THR A 30 -20.45 -26.51 -5.72
C THR A 30 -20.84 -26.59 -7.20
N GLY A 31 -20.29 -27.56 -7.94
CA GLY A 31 -20.59 -27.79 -9.36
C GLY A 31 -19.93 -26.81 -10.33
N ALA A 32 -19.05 -25.91 -9.86
CA ALA A 32 -18.37 -24.94 -10.72
C ALA A 32 -17.34 -25.60 -11.66
N ASN A 33 -16.99 -24.91 -12.75
CA ASN A 33 -15.94 -25.36 -13.67
C ASN A 33 -14.76 -24.38 -13.68
N LEU A 34 -13.63 -24.81 -13.14
CA LEU A 34 -12.36 -24.07 -13.04
C LEU A 34 -11.32 -24.53 -14.06
N THR A 35 -11.67 -25.33 -15.09
CA THR A 35 -10.68 -25.85 -16.05
C THR A 35 -9.76 -24.74 -16.59
N GLY A 36 -8.45 -24.88 -16.40
CA GLY A 36 -7.43 -23.90 -16.81
C GLY A 36 -7.39 -22.60 -16.00
N ALA A 37 -8.17 -22.45 -14.92
CA ALA A 37 -8.14 -21.27 -14.07
C ALA A 37 -6.82 -21.15 -13.30
N ASN A 38 -6.32 -19.92 -13.16
CA ASN A 38 -5.15 -19.63 -12.34
C ASN A 38 -5.60 -19.34 -10.90
N LEU A 39 -5.30 -20.22 -9.96
CA LEU A 39 -5.61 -20.06 -8.53
C LEU A 39 -4.39 -19.64 -7.68
N SER A 40 -3.28 -19.24 -8.30
CA SER A 40 -2.05 -18.92 -7.58
C SER A 40 -2.29 -17.84 -6.52
N TYR A 41 -1.88 -18.07 -5.27
CA TYR A 41 -2.05 -17.12 -4.17
C TYR A 41 -3.52 -16.79 -3.81
N THR A 42 -4.49 -17.61 -4.23
CA THR A 42 -5.90 -17.45 -3.86
C THR A 42 -6.14 -17.93 -2.43
N ASN A 43 -6.87 -17.17 -1.61
CA ASN A 43 -7.34 -17.66 -0.31
C ASN A 43 -8.51 -18.62 -0.50
N LEU A 44 -8.29 -19.91 -0.26
CA LEU A 44 -9.28 -20.98 -0.45
C LEU A 44 -9.79 -21.58 0.87
N LEU A 45 -9.52 -20.93 2.00
CA LEU A 45 -9.90 -21.43 3.32
C LEU A 45 -11.43 -21.57 3.41
N GLY A 46 -11.93 -22.77 3.75
CA GLY A 46 -13.37 -23.01 3.92
C GLY A 46 -14.20 -23.10 2.64
N VAL A 47 -13.58 -23.07 1.45
CA VAL A 47 -14.29 -23.20 0.18
C VAL A 47 -14.96 -24.56 0.03
N ASN A 48 -16.22 -24.57 -0.42
CA ASN A 48 -16.92 -25.80 -0.78
C ASN A 48 -16.68 -26.16 -2.26
N PHE A 49 -15.91 -27.22 -2.52
CA PHE A 49 -15.55 -27.72 -3.85
C PHE A 49 -16.40 -28.91 -4.32
N SER A 50 -17.58 -29.14 -3.73
CA SER A 50 -18.40 -30.30 -4.07
C SER A 50 -18.76 -30.31 -5.56
N GLN A 51 -18.41 -31.37 -6.30
CA GLN A 51 -18.69 -31.51 -7.73
C GLN A 51 -18.02 -30.45 -8.62
N THR A 52 -17.00 -29.73 -8.12
CA THR A 52 -16.25 -28.75 -8.91
C THR A 52 -15.29 -29.44 -9.87
N ILE A 53 -15.21 -28.96 -11.13
CA ILE A 53 -14.13 -29.33 -12.07
C ILE A 53 -12.93 -28.41 -11.81
N MET A 54 -11.77 -28.97 -11.49
CA MET A 54 -10.55 -28.27 -11.09
C MET A 54 -9.76 -27.72 -12.30
N PRO A 55 -8.73 -26.87 -12.08
CA PRO A 55 -7.90 -26.34 -13.17
C PRO A 55 -7.24 -27.37 -14.08
N ASP A 56 -6.89 -28.55 -13.56
CA ASP A 56 -6.34 -29.64 -14.35
C ASP A 56 -7.41 -30.47 -15.09
N GLY A 57 -8.70 -30.13 -14.92
CA GLY A 57 -9.84 -30.83 -15.50
C GLY A 57 -10.36 -32.01 -14.67
N THR A 58 -9.81 -32.27 -13.48
CA THR A 58 -10.31 -33.33 -12.59
C THR A 58 -11.59 -32.90 -11.87
N GLU A 59 -12.52 -33.82 -11.65
CA GLU A 59 -13.80 -33.53 -10.95
C GLU A 59 -13.71 -33.92 -9.48
N ASN A 60 -14.04 -32.99 -8.58
CA ASN A 60 -14.03 -33.23 -7.14
C ASN A 60 -15.37 -33.84 -6.67
N ASN A 61 -15.45 -35.17 -6.73
CA ASN A 61 -16.65 -35.93 -6.41
C ASN A 61 -16.82 -36.30 -4.93
N SER A 62 -15.86 -35.98 -4.05
CA SER A 62 -15.93 -36.34 -2.62
C SER A 62 -16.67 -35.32 -1.77
N GLY A 63 -16.89 -34.10 -2.28
CA GLY A 63 -17.39 -32.98 -1.46
C GLY A 63 -16.45 -32.59 -0.32
N GLN A 64 -15.23 -33.15 -0.32
CA GLN A 64 -14.17 -32.84 0.61
C GLN A 64 -13.14 -31.96 -0.12
N THR A 65 -12.34 -31.21 0.64
CA THR A 65 -11.07 -30.69 0.13
C THR A 65 -10.31 -31.82 -0.59
N PRO A 66 -9.74 -31.58 -1.79
CA PRO A 66 -9.11 -32.61 -2.61
C PRO A 66 -8.10 -33.50 -1.86
N SER A 67 -7.89 -34.75 -2.32
CA SER A 67 -6.98 -35.73 -1.69
C SER A 67 -5.53 -35.24 -1.64
N GLU A 68 -4.68 -35.83 -0.78
CA GLU A 68 -3.27 -35.45 -0.58
C GLU A 68 -2.44 -35.33 -1.88
N GLU A 69 -2.80 -36.07 -2.93
CA GLU A 69 -2.15 -35.96 -4.25
C GLU A 69 -2.60 -34.72 -5.06
N ALA A 70 -3.79 -34.17 -4.77
CA ALA A 70 -4.24 -32.85 -5.22
C ALA A 70 -3.90 -31.73 -4.20
N ARG A 71 -3.42 -32.07 -2.99
CA ARG A 71 -2.91 -31.13 -1.96
C ARG A 71 -1.46 -30.69 -2.16
N GLN A 72 -0.83 -30.93 -3.32
CA GLN A 72 0.46 -30.28 -3.63
C GLN A 72 0.39 -28.74 -3.66
N ALA A 73 -0.77 -28.13 -3.39
CA ALA A 73 -0.97 -26.70 -3.31
C ALA A 73 -1.32 -26.12 -1.92
N ILE A 74 -1.68 -26.89 -0.88
CA ILE A 74 -2.18 -26.29 0.38
C ILE A 74 -1.88 -27.18 1.60
N ASP A 75 -0.75 -26.94 2.24
CA ASP A 75 -0.48 -27.31 3.64
C ASP A 75 -0.73 -26.06 4.51
N TYR A 76 -1.62 -26.18 5.49
CA TYR A 76 -1.82 -25.21 6.57
C TYR A 76 -1.52 -25.95 7.89
N GLU A 77 -0.25 -26.15 8.22
CA GLU A 77 0.18 -25.67 9.54
C GLU A 77 0.30 -24.15 9.39
N GLU A 78 -0.25 -23.34 10.30
CA GLU A 78 -0.46 -21.88 10.11
C GLU A 78 0.78 -21.13 9.57
N MET A 79 1.95 -21.69 9.83
CA MET A 79 3.17 -21.37 9.12
C MET A 79 3.87 -22.65 8.65
N SER A 80 4.47 -22.64 7.46
CA SER A 80 5.39 -23.69 7.02
C SER A 80 6.82 -23.15 6.96
N TYR A 81 7.76 -23.90 7.50
CA TYR A 81 9.19 -23.58 7.42
C TYR A 81 9.94 -24.65 6.62
N MET A 82 10.76 -24.20 5.68
CA MET A 82 11.69 -25.04 4.93
C MET A 82 13.07 -24.40 4.98
N GLY A 83 14.04 -25.05 5.61
CA GLY A 83 15.38 -24.50 5.70
C GLY A 83 16.28 -25.27 6.66
N GLU A 84 17.40 -24.64 6.98
CA GLU A 84 18.36 -25.15 7.95
C GLU A 84 17.76 -25.11 9.36
N VAL A 85 18.06 -26.14 10.16
CA VAL A 85 17.56 -26.32 11.53
C VAL A 85 18.72 -26.72 12.43
N GLU A 86 18.91 -26.00 13.52
CA GLU A 86 19.87 -26.30 14.59
C GLU A 86 19.15 -26.29 15.94
N ASN A 87 19.40 -27.30 16.78
CA ASN A 87 18.74 -27.46 18.09
C ASN A 87 17.20 -27.39 18.02
N GLU A 88 16.60 -28.06 17.03
CA GLU A 88 15.15 -28.11 16.79
C GLU A 88 14.52 -26.74 16.44
N GLN A 89 15.33 -25.75 16.05
CA GLN A 89 14.88 -24.42 15.68
C GLN A 89 15.42 -23.99 14.30
N PRO A 90 14.67 -23.20 13.52
CA PRO A 90 15.20 -22.50 12.34
C PRO A 90 16.52 -21.78 12.65
N ASN A 91 17.58 -22.11 11.91
CA ASN A 91 18.89 -21.49 12.07
C ASN A 91 19.67 -21.64 10.76
N GLY A 92 20.22 -20.56 10.22
CA GLY A 92 20.78 -20.53 8.86
C GLY A 92 19.76 -20.07 7.82
N GLN A 93 19.89 -20.50 6.57
CA GLN A 93 19.01 -20.06 5.48
C GLN A 93 17.69 -20.84 5.47
N GLY A 94 16.58 -20.15 5.22
CA GLY A 94 15.27 -20.78 5.12
C GLY A 94 14.17 -19.92 4.51
N THR A 95 13.03 -20.56 4.32
CA THR A 95 11.78 -19.97 3.86
C THR A 95 10.71 -20.22 4.90
N LEU A 96 10.02 -19.16 5.33
CA LEU A 96 8.86 -19.22 6.20
C LEU A 96 7.65 -18.68 5.43
N HIS A 97 6.66 -19.53 5.19
CA HIS A 97 5.35 -19.10 4.72
C HIS A 97 4.44 -18.92 5.93
N ALA A 98 3.90 -17.71 6.13
CA ALA A 98 2.87 -17.43 7.13
C ALA A 98 1.55 -17.18 6.40
N TYR A 99 0.86 -18.28 6.09
CA TYR A 99 -0.29 -18.26 5.18
C TYR A 99 -1.43 -17.38 5.69
N PHE A 100 -1.68 -17.36 7.00
CA PHE A 100 -2.73 -16.52 7.62
C PHE A 100 -2.47 -15.00 7.52
N LEU A 101 -1.21 -14.59 7.30
CA LEU A 101 -0.82 -13.19 7.09
C LEU A 101 -0.68 -12.84 5.61
N GLY A 102 -0.81 -13.81 4.70
CA GLY A 102 -0.42 -13.65 3.31
C GLY A 102 1.04 -13.24 3.16
N ALA A 103 1.91 -13.75 4.05
CA ALA A 103 3.32 -13.36 4.10
C ALA A 103 4.24 -14.53 3.77
N THR A 104 5.33 -14.26 3.06
CA THR A 104 6.43 -15.21 2.85
C THR A 104 7.77 -14.52 3.07
N TYR A 105 8.57 -15.09 3.96
CA TYR A 105 9.92 -14.66 4.26
C TYR A 105 10.92 -15.65 3.64
N PHE A 106 11.92 -15.12 2.96
CA PHE A 106 13.08 -15.86 2.46
C PHE A 106 14.33 -15.22 3.05
N GLY A 107 15.13 -15.93 3.83
CA GLY A 107 16.35 -15.33 4.36
C GLY A 107 16.95 -16.09 5.52
N GLU A 108 17.77 -15.38 6.27
CA GLU A 108 18.46 -15.92 7.43
C GLU A 108 17.53 -16.08 8.63
N PHE A 109 17.80 -17.11 9.42
CA PHE A 109 17.17 -17.42 10.70
C PHE A 109 18.26 -17.59 11.75
N LYS A 110 17.96 -17.16 12.97
CA LYS A 110 18.82 -17.33 14.14
C LYS A 110 17.96 -17.57 15.36
N ASP A 111 18.26 -18.62 16.11
CA ASP A 111 17.53 -18.99 17.33
C ASP A 111 16.00 -19.07 17.12
N GLY A 112 15.60 -19.65 15.98
CA GLY A 112 14.21 -19.85 15.59
C GLY A 112 13.49 -18.62 15.04
N LYS A 113 14.18 -17.49 14.86
CA LYS A 113 13.58 -16.23 14.41
C LYS A 113 14.17 -15.77 13.08
N PRO A 114 13.36 -15.15 12.20
CA PRO A 114 13.88 -14.43 11.05
C PRO A 114 14.89 -13.36 11.49
N HIS A 115 16.03 -13.30 10.83
CA HIS A 115 17.15 -12.41 11.16
C HIS A 115 17.98 -12.09 9.92
N GLY A 116 18.78 -11.02 9.93
CA GLY A 116 19.76 -10.74 8.87
C GLY A 116 19.12 -10.36 7.55
N GLN A 117 19.77 -10.73 6.44
CA GLN A 117 19.30 -10.37 5.10
C GLN A 117 18.12 -11.25 4.66
N CYS A 118 17.10 -10.63 4.09
CA CYS A 118 15.90 -11.34 3.64
C CYS A 118 15.24 -10.71 2.41
N THR A 119 14.32 -11.48 1.83
CA THR A 119 13.20 -10.97 1.04
C THR A 119 11.90 -11.31 1.78
N LEU A 120 11.09 -10.31 2.10
CA LEU A 120 9.77 -10.47 2.71
C LEU A 120 8.71 -10.03 1.71
N ILE A 121 7.77 -10.90 1.42
CA ILE A 121 6.63 -10.61 0.55
C ILE A 121 5.38 -10.62 1.42
N THR A 122 4.63 -9.54 1.44
CA THR A 122 3.32 -9.43 2.10
C THR A 122 2.24 -9.05 1.08
N LEU A 123 1.00 -8.91 1.55
CA LEU A 123 -0.11 -8.36 0.78
C LEU A 123 0.08 -6.87 0.43
N GLU A 124 0.86 -6.14 1.22
CA GLU A 124 1.03 -4.69 1.09
C GLU A 124 2.32 -4.32 0.36
N SER A 125 3.38 -5.12 0.51
CA SER A 125 4.70 -4.77 -0.02
C SER A 125 5.57 -5.98 -0.34
N LYS A 126 6.65 -5.71 -1.06
CA LYS A 126 7.80 -6.60 -1.19
C LYS A 126 9.03 -5.88 -0.66
N TRP A 127 9.68 -6.46 0.34
CA TRP A 127 10.92 -5.99 0.94
C TRP A 127 12.09 -6.89 0.56
N SER A 128 13.26 -6.28 0.36
CA SER A 128 14.55 -6.96 0.30
C SER A 128 15.57 -6.15 1.09
N GLY A 129 16.08 -6.69 2.20
CA GLY A 129 17.07 -6.00 3.02
C GLY A 129 17.21 -6.65 4.40
N GLU A 130 17.71 -5.89 5.36
CA GLU A 130 17.93 -6.38 6.72
C GLU A 130 16.64 -6.46 7.54
N PHE A 131 16.50 -7.56 8.28
CA PHE A 131 15.37 -7.89 9.13
C PHE A 131 15.87 -8.30 10.50
N GLU A 132 15.49 -7.56 11.53
CA GLU A 132 15.91 -7.83 12.91
C GLU A 132 14.74 -7.60 13.86
N ASP A 133 14.53 -8.53 14.80
CA ASP A 133 13.48 -8.46 15.82
C ASP A 133 12.07 -8.20 15.27
N GLY A 134 11.75 -8.80 14.12
CA GLY A 134 10.43 -8.66 13.49
C GLY A 134 10.26 -7.37 12.69
N LYS A 135 11.34 -6.61 12.44
CA LYS A 135 11.29 -5.29 11.81
C LYS A 135 12.25 -5.16 10.65
N LEU A 136 11.81 -4.44 9.61
CA LEU A 136 12.68 -3.94 8.55
C LEU A 136 13.56 -2.83 9.14
N ASN A 137 14.87 -3.02 9.07
CA ASN A 137 15.86 -2.06 9.51
C ASN A 137 17.03 -2.03 8.53
N GLY A 138 17.90 -1.03 8.65
CA GLY A 138 19.12 -0.96 7.85
C GLY A 138 18.83 -0.66 6.39
N GLN A 139 19.69 -1.13 5.49
CA GLN A 139 19.56 -0.85 4.06
C GLN A 139 18.65 -1.87 3.38
N GLY A 140 17.79 -1.40 2.46
CA GLY A 140 17.03 -2.29 1.60
C GLY A 140 16.16 -1.59 0.57
N ILE A 141 15.36 -2.41 -0.11
CA ILE A 141 14.46 -2.04 -1.19
C ILE A 141 13.05 -2.50 -0.83
N MET A 142 12.09 -1.58 -0.80
CA MET A 142 10.67 -1.86 -0.59
C MET A 142 9.88 -1.44 -1.82
N ILE A 143 9.03 -2.32 -2.34
CA ILE A 143 8.04 -2.00 -3.37
C ILE A 143 6.67 -2.08 -2.71
N GLN A 144 5.95 -0.96 -2.67
CA GLN A 144 4.57 -0.89 -2.19
C GLN A 144 3.61 -1.34 -3.29
N ARG A 145 2.62 -2.15 -2.94
CA ARG A 145 1.66 -2.71 -3.91
C ARG A 145 0.48 -1.80 -4.18
N GLU A 146 0.10 -0.95 -3.22
CA GLU A 146 -1.04 -0.03 -3.32
C GLU A 146 -0.87 0.97 -4.46
N ASP A 147 0.31 1.60 -4.55
CA ASP A 147 0.61 2.65 -5.52
C ASP A 147 1.80 2.32 -6.43
N GLY A 148 2.48 1.19 -6.21
CA GLY A 148 3.62 0.77 -7.01
C GLY A 148 4.92 1.52 -6.71
N LYS A 149 4.99 2.34 -5.66
CA LYS A 149 6.21 3.09 -5.32
C LYS A 149 7.31 2.16 -4.84
N GLU A 150 8.53 2.43 -5.29
CA GLU A 150 9.74 1.75 -4.84
C GLU A 150 10.57 2.67 -3.96
N PHE A 151 11.01 2.18 -2.81
CA PHE A 151 11.87 2.88 -1.86
C PHE A 151 13.17 2.12 -1.71
N THR A 152 14.29 2.77 -2.00
CA THR A 152 15.63 2.21 -1.83
C THR A 152 16.42 3.09 -0.86
N GLY A 153 16.89 2.53 0.25
CA GLY A 153 17.69 3.28 1.21
C GLY A 153 17.65 2.71 2.61
N GLU A 154 17.80 3.60 3.60
CA GLU A 154 17.73 3.23 5.01
C GLU A 154 16.27 3.08 5.49
N PHE A 155 16.07 2.10 6.37
CA PHE A 155 14.80 1.81 7.02
C PHE A 155 15.03 1.68 8.52
N LYS A 156 14.04 2.09 9.30
CA LYS A 156 14.04 1.99 10.75
C LYS A 156 12.64 1.69 11.24
N ASN A 157 12.49 0.61 12.02
CA ASN A 157 11.21 0.17 12.54
C ASN A 157 10.11 0.04 11.47
N ASN A 158 10.41 -0.59 10.34
CA ASN A 158 9.50 -0.80 9.19
C ASN A 158 9.23 0.43 8.32
N LEU A 159 9.81 1.59 8.62
CA LEU A 159 9.57 2.83 7.90
C LEU A 159 10.83 3.31 7.16
N PRO A 160 10.70 3.91 5.96
CA PRO A 160 11.79 4.67 5.34
C PRO A 160 12.38 5.69 6.31
N HIS A 161 13.71 5.74 6.40
CA HIS A 161 14.42 6.63 7.32
C HIS A 161 15.77 7.04 6.74
N GLY A 162 16.30 8.19 7.15
CA GLY A 162 17.60 8.63 6.68
C GLY A 162 17.58 8.87 5.18
N GLN A 163 18.63 8.47 4.47
CA GLN A 163 18.71 8.68 3.01
C GLN A 163 17.93 7.61 2.25
N VAL A 164 16.94 8.03 1.47
CA VAL A 164 16.06 7.16 0.67
C VAL A 164 15.82 7.75 -0.71
N THR A 165 15.83 6.87 -1.72
CA THR A 165 15.32 7.15 -3.07
C THR A 165 13.95 6.51 -3.21
N MET A 166 12.91 7.33 -3.40
CA MET A 166 11.58 6.88 -3.78
C MET A 166 11.39 7.05 -5.28
N VAL A 167 10.94 6.01 -5.97
CA VAL A 167 10.63 6.01 -7.41
C VAL A 167 9.14 5.73 -7.59
N ASN A 168 8.46 6.59 -8.33
CA ASN A 168 7.07 6.40 -8.74
C ASN A 168 7.00 5.45 -9.95
N PRO A 169 5.83 4.83 -10.22
CA PRO A 169 5.65 3.94 -11.38
C PRO A 169 5.93 4.58 -12.74
N ASP A 170 5.80 5.91 -12.86
CA ASP A 170 6.11 6.66 -14.08
C ASP A 170 7.62 6.91 -14.28
N GLY A 171 8.45 6.54 -13.30
CA GLY A 171 9.90 6.71 -13.31
C GLY A 171 10.40 8.01 -12.69
N SER A 172 9.52 8.96 -12.35
CA SER A 172 9.89 10.11 -11.52
C SER A 172 10.35 9.67 -10.14
N LYS A 173 11.24 10.44 -9.50
CA LYS A 173 11.80 10.04 -8.21
C LYS A 173 12.09 11.22 -7.27
N LEU A 174 12.03 10.93 -5.98
CA LEU A 174 12.50 11.79 -4.90
C LEU A 174 13.74 11.14 -4.29
N ILE A 175 14.86 11.87 -4.25
CA ILE A 175 16.07 11.46 -3.53
C ILE A 175 16.22 12.39 -2.34
N GLY A 176 16.07 11.86 -1.12
CA GLY A 176 15.94 12.73 0.04
C GLY A 176 16.13 12.05 1.39
N THR A 177 15.93 12.86 2.42
CA THR A 177 15.93 12.45 3.82
C THR A 177 14.50 12.13 4.27
N TYR A 178 14.33 11.00 4.96
CA TYR A 178 13.05 10.54 5.51
C TYR A 178 13.11 10.46 7.04
N GLU A 179 12.03 10.91 7.68
CA GLU A 179 11.82 10.82 9.13
C GLU A 179 10.41 10.28 9.40
N GLU A 180 10.31 9.28 10.30
CA GLU A 180 9.04 8.61 10.64
C GLU A 180 8.25 8.15 9.38
N GLY A 181 8.97 7.70 8.34
CA GLY A 181 8.38 7.21 7.08
C GLY A 181 7.98 8.29 6.08
N LEU A 182 8.16 9.57 6.40
CA LEU A 182 7.80 10.69 5.54
C LEU A 182 9.04 11.43 5.02
N PRO A 183 9.02 11.91 3.76
CA PRO A 183 10.09 12.75 3.24
C PRO A 183 10.08 14.10 3.96
N VAL A 184 11.26 14.58 4.37
CA VAL A 184 11.42 15.90 5.01
C VAL A 184 12.28 16.87 4.21
N ASP A 185 13.13 16.36 3.31
CA ASP A 185 14.02 17.15 2.47
C ASP A 185 14.49 16.30 1.27
N GLY A 186 14.69 16.88 0.09
CA GLY A 186 15.22 16.15 -1.06
C GLY A 186 15.12 16.86 -2.40
N ILE A 187 15.57 16.17 -3.45
CA ILE A 187 15.55 16.63 -4.84
C ILE A 187 14.62 15.73 -5.66
N LEU A 188 13.76 16.36 -6.45
CA LEU A 188 12.84 15.71 -7.36
C LEU A 188 13.47 15.59 -8.74
N TYR A 189 13.27 14.44 -9.37
CA TYR A 189 13.66 14.19 -10.74
C TYR A 189 12.46 13.71 -11.55
N ASP A 190 12.38 14.17 -12.79
CA ASP A 190 11.35 13.73 -13.74
C ASP A 190 11.64 12.31 -14.27
N GLN A 191 10.72 11.80 -15.09
CA GLN A 191 10.83 10.48 -15.74
C GLN A 191 12.03 10.34 -16.70
N ASN A 192 12.68 11.44 -17.09
CA ASN A 192 13.89 11.44 -17.92
C ASN A 192 15.17 11.49 -17.07
N GLY A 193 15.04 11.67 -15.74
CA GLY A 193 16.15 11.84 -14.81
C GLY A 193 16.70 13.27 -14.75
N GLU A 194 15.97 14.26 -15.28
CA GLU A 194 16.30 15.67 -15.12
C GLU A 194 15.77 16.20 -13.79
N GLU A 195 16.51 17.11 -13.16
CA GLU A 195 16.09 17.75 -11.90
C GLU A 195 14.85 18.60 -12.13
N ALA A 196 13.77 18.28 -11.43
CA ALA A 196 12.46 18.90 -11.59
C ALA A 196 12.16 19.95 -10.51
N GLY A 197 12.81 19.84 -9.34
CA GLY A 197 12.61 20.76 -8.22
C GLY A 197 13.16 20.22 -6.91
N GLU A 198 12.84 20.91 -5.83
CA GLU A 198 13.20 20.54 -4.46
C GLU A 198 11.96 20.05 -3.71
N TYR A 199 12.15 19.31 -2.64
CA TYR A 199 11.11 18.92 -1.68
C TYR A 199 11.61 19.27 -0.29
N SER A 200 10.83 19.95 0.54
CA SER A 200 11.29 20.33 1.87
C SER A 200 10.18 20.57 2.88
N THR A 201 10.53 20.41 4.17
CA THR A 201 9.72 20.80 5.31
C THR A 201 10.14 22.18 5.80
N ILE A 202 9.24 23.15 5.69
CA ILE A 202 9.49 24.57 5.99
C ILE A 202 8.61 25.01 7.16
N GLY A 203 9.27 25.45 8.23
CA GLY A 203 8.59 26.00 9.42
C GLY A 203 8.26 27.49 9.25
N TYR A 204 6.98 27.83 9.45
CA TYR A 204 6.48 29.20 9.50
C TYR A 204 5.99 29.57 10.89
N GLU A 205 5.78 30.86 11.14
CA GLU A 205 5.12 31.30 12.37
C GLU A 205 3.68 30.76 12.47
N ALA A 206 2.98 30.62 11.34
CA ALA A 206 1.60 30.17 11.29
C ALA A 206 1.45 28.63 11.32
N GLY A 207 2.44 27.87 10.85
CA GLY A 207 2.31 26.43 10.63
C GLY A 207 3.54 25.79 10.02
N ILE A 208 3.40 24.58 9.51
CA ILE A 208 4.46 23.80 8.86
C ILE A 208 4.01 23.46 7.45
N TYR A 209 4.85 23.71 6.46
CA TYR A 209 4.69 23.24 5.09
C TYR A 209 5.58 22.02 4.86
N THR A 210 5.10 21.03 4.13
CA THR A 210 5.90 19.92 3.60
C THR A 210 5.46 19.63 2.18
N GLY A 211 6.38 19.74 1.22
CA GLY A 211 6.05 19.57 -0.19
C GLY A 211 7.13 20.07 -1.14
N GLU A 212 6.76 20.21 -2.40
CA GLU A 212 7.58 20.77 -3.46
C GLU A 212 7.96 22.23 -3.18
N CYS A 213 9.21 22.59 -3.45
CA CYS A 213 9.67 23.96 -3.32
C CYS A 213 10.62 24.37 -4.44
N LYS A 214 10.72 25.69 -4.60
CA LYS A 214 11.65 26.33 -5.52
C LYS A 214 12.36 27.46 -4.79
N ASP A 215 13.68 27.40 -4.76
CA ASP A 215 14.53 28.38 -4.06
C ASP A 215 14.12 28.55 -2.57
N GLY A 216 13.73 27.45 -1.91
CA GLY A 216 13.25 27.44 -0.52
C GLY A 216 11.86 28.05 -0.29
N VAL A 217 11.07 28.28 -1.35
CA VAL A 217 9.69 28.79 -1.28
C VAL A 217 8.70 27.72 -1.76
N PRO A 218 7.59 27.46 -1.04
CA PRO A 218 6.56 26.51 -1.47
C PRO A 218 6.09 26.77 -2.90
N HIS A 219 6.17 25.74 -3.73
CA HIS A 219 5.83 25.80 -5.14
C HIS A 219 5.55 24.40 -5.67
N GLY A 220 4.41 24.18 -6.33
CA GLY A 220 3.98 22.84 -6.73
C GLY A 220 3.12 22.18 -5.66
N GLN A 221 3.08 20.85 -5.60
CA GLN A 221 2.22 20.13 -4.65
C GLN A 221 2.78 20.14 -3.23
N GLY A 222 1.94 20.32 -2.23
CA GLY A 222 2.35 20.15 -0.84
C GLY A 222 1.24 20.31 0.18
N MET A 223 1.57 19.97 1.42
CA MET A 223 0.68 20.07 2.56
C MET A 223 1.13 21.18 3.51
N PHE A 224 0.21 22.07 3.88
CA PHE A 224 0.39 23.02 4.96
C PHE A 224 -0.48 22.63 6.15
N VAL A 225 0.12 22.55 7.34
CA VAL A 225 -0.57 22.31 8.61
C VAL A 225 -0.46 23.57 9.47
N HIS A 226 -1.57 24.27 9.65
CA HIS A 226 -1.66 25.45 10.49
C HIS A 226 -1.68 25.08 11.98
N LYS A 227 -1.20 25.97 12.85
CA LYS A 227 -1.21 25.76 14.31
C LYS A 227 -2.61 25.65 14.92
N SER A 228 -3.64 26.10 14.21
CA SER A 228 -5.05 25.90 14.61
C SER A 228 -5.52 24.44 14.42
N GLY A 229 -4.79 23.63 13.65
CA GLY A 229 -5.21 22.31 13.18
C GLY A 229 -5.83 22.31 11.78
N GLU A 230 -6.01 23.48 11.15
CA GLU A 230 -6.41 23.57 9.75
C GLU A 230 -5.31 23.05 8.83
N THR A 231 -5.68 22.32 7.78
CA THR A 231 -4.75 21.77 6.79
C THR A 231 -5.13 22.20 5.39
N TYR A 232 -4.13 22.41 4.55
CA TYR A 232 -4.31 22.56 3.12
C TYR A 232 -3.41 21.57 2.39
N ASP A 233 -3.99 20.73 1.53
CA ASP A 233 -3.29 19.76 0.69
C ASP A 233 -3.57 20.10 -0.78
N GLY A 234 -2.57 20.59 -1.50
CA GLY A 234 -2.72 20.95 -2.89
C GLY A 234 -1.62 21.84 -3.45
N GLU A 235 -1.94 22.51 -4.55
CA GLU A 235 -0.99 23.32 -5.30
C GLU A 235 -0.61 24.61 -4.55
N HIS A 236 0.67 24.96 -4.62
CA HIS A 236 1.24 26.18 -4.06
C HIS A 236 1.99 26.96 -5.14
N LYS A 237 1.95 28.28 -5.02
CA LYS A 237 2.73 29.18 -5.86
C LYS A 237 3.19 30.38 -5.05
N ASP A 238 4.49 30.67 -5.14
CA ASP A 238 5.13 31.80 -4.46
C ASP A 238 4.85 31.82 -2.95
N GLY A 239 4.75 30.64 -2.33
CA GLY A 239 4.50 30.47 -0.90
C GLY A 239 3.05 30.44 -0.47
N LEU A 240 2.08 30.56 -1.40
CA LEU A 240 0.65 30.60 -1.09
C LEU A 240 -0.10 29.44 -1.75
N PRO A 241 -1.20 28.95 -1.12
CA PRO A 241 -2.16 28.07 -1.79
C PRO A 241 -2.65 28.68 -3.11
N ASN A 242 -2.48 27.95 -4.21
CA ASN A 242 -2.78 28.44 -5.55
C ASN A 242 -2.96 27.25 -6.50
N GLY A 243 -4.10 27.16 -7.19
CA GLY A 243 -4.47 25.96 -7.96
C GLY A 243 -5.43 25.07 -7.17
N HIS A 244 -5.54 23.80 -7.55
CA HIS A 244 -6.51 22.91 -6.90
C HIS A 244 -5.97 22.33 -5.60
N GLY A 245 -6.86 22.20 -4.60
CA GLY A 245 -6.51 21.53 -3.36
C GLY A 245 -7.70 21.31 -2.43
N THR A 246 -7.37 20.72 -1.29
CA THR A 246 -8.31 20.44 -0.21
C THR A 246 -7.93 21.27 1.01
N LEU A 247 -8.81 22.17 1.43
CA LEU A 247 -8.70 22.90 2.70
C LEU A 247 -9.60 22.22 3.74
N THR A 248 -9.02 21.74 4.83
CA THR A 248 -9.75 21.08 5.92
C THR A 248 -9.61 21.87 7.21
N SER A 249 -10.73 22.11 7.88
CA SER A 249 -10.81 22.73 9.20
C SER A 249 -11.68 21.88 10.13
N SER A 250 -11.85 22.33 11.38
CA SER A 250 -12.84 21.72 12.29
C SER A 250 -14.29 22.00 11.88
N GLU A 251 -14.53 23.00 11.04
CA GLU A 251 -15.88 23.47 10.67
C GLU A 251 -16.30 23.04 9.27
N SER A 252 -15.35 22.88 8.34
CA SER A 252 -15.64 22.50 6.96
C SER A 252 -14.46 21.80 6.27
N LYS A 253 -14.78 21.11 5.17
CA LYS A 253 -13.85 20.62 4.17
C LYS A 253 -14.21 21.24 2.82
N TYR A 254 -13.28 21.97 2.23
CA TYR A 254 -13.40 22.56 0.91
C TYR A 254 -12.47 21.85 -0.07
N GLU A 255 -12.98 21.48 -1.25
CA GLU A 255 -12.24 20.92 -2.37
C GLU A 255 -12.49 21.80 -3.61
N GLY A 256 -11.45 22.41 -4.16
CA GLY A 256 -11.60 23.30 -5.31
C GLY A 256 -10.37 24.13 -5.61
N GLU A 257 -10.54 25.15 -6.45
CA GLU A 257 -9.47 26.07 -6.79
C GLU A 257 -9.21 27.11 -5.68
N LEU A 258 -7.94 27.38 -5.40
CA LEU A 258 -7.51 28.50 -4.59
C LEU A 258 -6.68 29.45 -5.42
N LYS A 259 -6.75 30.73 -5.07
CA LYS A 259 -5.91 31.77 -5.63
C LYS A 259 -5.43 32.68 -4.52
N ASP A 260 -4.12 32.77 -4.37
CA ASP A 260 -3.45 33.58 -3.36
C ASP A 260 -3.98 33.32 -1.94
N GLY A 261 -4.24 32.04 -1.62
CA GLY A 261 -4.74 31.60 -0.32
C GLY A 261 -6.26 31.63 -0.13
N LYS A 262 -7.04 32.03 -1.13
CA LYS A 262 -8.50 32.15 -1.03
C LYS A 262 -9.22 31.20 -1.96
N ARG A 263 -10.40 30.73 -1.55
CA ARG A 263 -11.29 29.93 -2.41
C ARG A 263 -11.69 30.75 -3.62
N HIS A 264 -11.51 30.16 -4.79
CA HIS A 264 -11.72 30.81 -6.07
C HIS A 264 -12.26 29.78 -7.06
N GLY A 265 -12.97 30.21 -8.10
CA GLY A 265 -13.47 29.30 -9.12
C GLY A 265 -14.45 28.26 -8.56
N TYR A 266 -14.62 27.15 -9.26
CA TYR A 266 -15.58 26.13 -8.89
C TYR A 266 -15.06 25.26 -7.74
N GLY A 267 -15.89 25.01 -6.72
CA GLY A 267 -15.52 24.16 -5.60
C GLY A 267 -16.70 23.52 -4.88
N TRP A 268 -16.36 22.59 -4.00
CA TRP A 268 -17.27 21.84 -3.14
C TRP A 268 -16.91 22.07 -1.69
N GLU A 269 -17.84 22.53 -0.86
CA GLU A 269 -17.65 22.68 0.58
C GLU A 269 -18.66 21.83 1.36
N THR A 270 -18.16 20.96 2.23
CA THR A 270 -18.96 20.20 3.19
C THR A 270 -18.75 20.77 4.58
N PHE A 271 -19.84 21.15 5.26
CA PHE A 271 -19.78 21.69 6.60
C PHE A 271 -19.88 20.57 7.64
N THR A 272 -18.86 20.46 8.48
CA THR A 272 -18.73 19.41 9.50
C THR A 272 -18.99 19.93 10.92
N GLY A 273 -18.92 21.25 11.12
CA GLY A 273 -19.13 21.92 12.40
C GLY A 273 -20.19 23.02 12.37
N GLY A 274 -20.49 23.54 13.57
CA GLY A 274 -21.37 24.69 13.74
C GLY A 274 -22.84 24.46 13.36
N SER A 275 -23.58 25.57 13.17
CA SER A 275 -25.01 25.54 12.82
C SER A 275 -25.28 25.06 11.38
N GLN A 276 -24.24 24.90 10.58
CA GLN A 276 -24.33 24.46 9.19
C GLN A 276 -23.90 23.01 9.00
N ALA A 277 -23.49 22.31 10.07
CA ALA A 277 -23.07 20.91 10.00
C ALA A 277 -24.06 20.03 9.24
N GLY A 278 -23.55 19.25 8.28
CA GLY A 278 -24.33 18.38 7.40
C GLY A 278 -24.85 19.07 6.13
N ASN A 279 -24.66 20.37 5.96
CA ASN A 279 -24.92 21.04 4.69
C ASN A 279 -23.73 20.91 3.74
N GLU A 280 -24.01 21.11 2.46
CA GLU A 280 -23.01 21.21 1.39
C GLU A 280 -23.27 22.46 0.55
N TYR A 281 -22.20 23.03 0.00
CA TYR A 281 -22.26 24.04 -1.03
C TYR A 281 -21.44 23.59 -2.23
N VAL A 282 -22.00 23.76 -3.43
CA VAL A 282 -21.32 23.45 -4.68
C VAL A 282 -21.56 24.61 -5.64
N GLY A 283 -20.50 25.27 -6.07
CA GLY A 283 -20.62 26.45 -6.90
C GLY A 283 -19.31 27.20 -7.09
N ASP A 284 -19.43 28.35 -7.73
CA ASP A 284 -18.31 29.27 -7.95
C ASP A 284 -18.06 30.14 -6.72
N PHE A 285 -16.80 30.24 -6.32
CA PHE A 285 -16.30 31.10 -5.27
C PHE A 285 -15.53 32.28 -5.88
N GLU A 286 -15.71 33.48 -5.31
CA GLU A 286 -14.92 34.66 -5.66
C GLU A 286 -14.26 35.27 -4.42
N ASP A 287 -13.02 34.86 -4.16
CA ASP A 287 -12.21 35.30 -3.02
C ASP A 287 -12.94 35.07 -1.68
N ASP A 288 -13.26 33.79 -1.43
CA ASP A 288 -13.99 33.25 -0.26
C ASP A 288 -15.49 33.56 -0.18
N LYS A 289 -16.09 34.18 -1.21
CA LYS A 289 -17.52 34.52 -1.25
C LYS A 289 -18.33 33.63 -2.16
#